data_AF-A0A8H6Q9X7-F1
#
_entry.id   AF-A0A8H6Q9X7-F1
#
_cell.length_a   1.000
_cell.length_b   1.000
_cell.length_c   1.000
_cell.angle_alpha   90.00
_cell.angle_beta   90.00
_cell.angle_gamma   90.00
#
_symmetry.space_group_name_H-M   'P 1'
#
loop_
_entity.id
_entity.type
_entity.pdbx_description
1 polymer ?
#
loop_
_entity_poly.entity_id
_entity_poly.type
_entity_poly.pdbx_seq_one_letter_code
_entity_poly.pdbx_strand_id
1 'polypeptide(L)'
;MTAGSRSRGESVAASRVPGNPPVEVLPSKCDRIRVDPDDLLEWVTWGGGGLGGPLTRPAEKVALEVRRRLVTIQGAYENYGVVVDPGDLSVREEETAALRKSMMAARAAASKTLQYDKKGTIEELTASCLKETGLPAPRPQWELEPYGPHLSLPCVKDWYARMKEAKGWELQP
;
A
#
# COMPACT_ATOMS: atom_id res chain seq x y z
N MET A 1 6.80 3.29 -6.89
CA MET A 1 5.45 3.05 -6.34
C MET A 1 4.44 3.17 -7.46
N THR A 2 3.94 2.03 -7.94
CA THR A 2 2.94 1.89 -9.01
C THR A 2 1.56 2.33 -8.53
N ALA A 3 0.73 2.92 -9.38
CA ALA A 3 -0.66 3.24 -9.02
C ALA A 3 -1.38 1.97 -8.51
N GLY A 4 -1.92 2.02 -7.28
CA GLY A 4 -2.53 0.87 -6.60
C GLY A 4 -1.59 0.06 -5.69
N SER A 5 -0.31 0.43 -5.57
CA SER A 5 0.58 -0.14 -4.54
C SER A 5 0.10 0.28 -3.15
N ARG A 6 -0.12 -0.69 -2.25
CA ARG A 6 -0.49 -0.44 -0.86
C ARG A 6 0.61 0.39 -0.19
N SER A 7 0.22 1.42 0.55
CA SER A 7 1.16 2.09 1.46
C SER A 7 1.63 1.07 2.50
N ARG A 8 2.94 0.93 2.63
CA ARG A 8 3.53 0.21 3.75
C ARG A 8 4.01 1.23 4.77
N GLY A 9 3.47 1.16 5.98
CA GLY A 9 4.12 1.72 7.15
C GLY A 9 5.02 0.63 7.70
N GLU A 10 6.29 0.65 7.31
CA GLU A 10 7.28 -0.23 7.89
C GLU A 10 7.92 0.51 9.06
N SER A 11 7.80 -0.07 10.24
CA SER A 11 8.66 0.25 11.36
C SER A 11 9.57 -0.94 11.56
N VAL A 12 10.78 -0.84 11.01
CA VAL A 12 11.81 -1.86 11.14
C VAL A 12 12.55 -1.60 12.44
N ALA A 13 12.49 -2.56 13.37
CA ALA A 13 13.48 -2.67 14.44
C ALA A 13 14.57 -3.63 13.94
N ALA A 14 15.78 -3.13 13.72
CA ALA A 14 16.94 -3.95 13.43
C ALA A 14 17.81 -4.04 14.68
N SER A 15 18.05 -5.24 15.22
CA SER A 15 18.96 -5.47 16.34
C SER A 15 19.97 -6.59 16.06
N ARG A 16 21.26 -6.22 16.16
CA ARG A 16 22.45 -7.05 16.44
C ARG A 16 22.79 -8.23 15.53
N VAL A 17 23.33 -7.93 14.33
CA VAL A 17 24.60 -8.52 13.81
C VAL A 17 25.15 -7.56 12.73
N PRO A 18 26.45 -7.18 12.72
CA PRO A 18 27.06 -6.49 11.59
C PRO A 18 26.96 -7.35 10.33
N GLY A 19 26.08 -6.97 9.39
CA GLY A 19 25.97 -7.59 8.06
C GLY A 19 24.55 -7.97 7.64
N ASN A 20 23.67 -8.38 8.56
CA ASN A 20 22.25 -8.69 8.27
C ASN A 20 21.43 -8.87 9.58
N PRO A 21 21.05 -7.78 10.27
CA PRO A 21 20.25 -7.90 11.48
C PRO A 21 18.85 -8.47 11.17
N PRO A 22 18.24 -9.26 12.07
CA PRO A 22 16.84 -9.65 11.96
C PRO A 22 15.96 -8.40 11.91
N VAL A 23 15.01 -8.39 10.97
CA VAL A 23 14.03 -7.32 10.79
C VAL A 23 12.71 -7.76 11.39
N GLU A 24 12.23 -7.03 12.38
CA GLU A 24 10.87 -7.19 12.92
C GLU A 24 9.97 -6.07 12.37
N VAL A 25 8.80 -6.45 11.84
CA VAL A 25 7.77 -5.50 11.39
C VAL A 25 6.86 -5.17 12.57
N LEU A 26 6.92 -3.93 13.04
CA LEU A 26 6.07 -3.50 14.15
C LEU A 26 4.65 -3.12 13.67
N PRO A 27 3.60 -3.35 14.48
CA PRO A 27 2.25 -2.89 14.19
C PRO A 27 2.14 -1.37 14.11
N SER A 28 1.16 -0.87 13.35
CA SER A 28 0.84 0.56 13.31
C SER A 28 0.45 1.08 14.70
N LYS A 29 0.97 2.25 15.08
CA LYS A 29 0.64 2.95 16.33
C LYS A 29 0.93 2.13 17.60
N CYS A 30 1.94 1.27 17.59
CA CYS A 30 2.41 0.58 18.79
C CYS A 30 3.16 1.54 19.73
N ASP A 31 3.07 1.31 21.04
CA ASP A 31 3.79 2.03 22.08
C ASP A 31 4.59 1.06 22.97
N ARG A 32 5.55 1.61 23.74
CA ARG A 32 6.38 0.87 24.73
C ARG A 32 7.18 -0.31 24.14
N ILE A 33 7.64 -0.17 22.91
CA ILE A 33 8.58 -1.12 22.31
C ILE A 33 9.91 -1.06 23.07
N ARG A 34 10.38 -2.23 23.52
CA ARG A 34 11.70 -2.36 24.14
C ARG A 34 12.76 -2.19 23.05
N VAL A 35 13.72 -1.29 23.28
CA VAL A 35 14.89 -1.10 22.43
C VAL A 35 16.15 -1.33 23.26
N ASP A 36 17.12 -2.02 22.70
CA ASP A 36 18.43 -2.24 23.30
C ASP A 36 19.49 -1.39 22.56
N PRO A 37 20.68 -1.19 23.15
CA PRO A 37 21.78 -0.51 22.46
C PRO A 37 22.11 -1.21 21.13
N ASP A 38 22.35 -0.39 20.11
CA ASP A 38 22.61 -0.73 18.71
C ASP A 38 21.37 -1.11 17.86
N ASP A 39 20.17 -0.84 18.37
CA ASP A 39 18.94 -0.99 17.59
C ASP A 39 18.73 0.19 16.63
N LEU A 40 18.32 -0.11 15.38
CA LEU A 40 17.84 0.89 14.43
C LEU A 40 16.32 0.81 14.33
N LEU A 41 15.65 1.95 14.60
CA LEU A 41 14.24 2.14 14.32
C LEU A 41 14.06 2.92 13.02
N GLU A 42 13.52 2.29 12.00
CA GLU A 42 13.10 2.98 10.77
C GLU A 42 11.65 3.47 10.92
N TRP A 43 11.39 4.74 10.59
CA TRP A 43 10.03 5.27 10.54
C TRP A 43 9.67 5.62 9.09
N VAL A 44 8.95 4.72 8.42
CA VAL A 44 8.42 4.99 7.08
C VAL A 44 7.06 5.66 7.19
N THR A 45 7.02 6.98 6.98
CA THR A 45 5.77 7.74 6.93
C THR A 45 5.05 7.56 5.59
N TRP A 46 3.72 7.57 5.62
CA TRP A 46 2.91 7.61 4.41
C TRP A 46 3.03 8.96 3.70
N GLY A 47 2.98 8.93 2.36
CA GLY A 47 2.85 10.12 1.53
C GLY A 47 1.39 10.49 1.26
N GLY A 48 1.13 11.72 0.84
CA GLY A 48 -0.22 12.16 0.46
C GLY A 48 -0.78 11.45 -0.78
N GLY A 49 -2.11 11.52 -0.96
CA GLY A 49 -2.79 11.02 -2.15
C GLY A 49 -2.58 11.93 -3.37
N GLY A 50 -2.52 11.34 -4.56
CA GLY A 50 -2.46 12.09 -5.83
C GLY A 50 -3.86 12.41 -6.39
N LEU A 51 -3.94 13.47 -7.19
CA LEU A 51 -5.15 13.85 -7.92
C LEU A 51 -4.91 13.81 -9.44
N GLY A 52 -5.86 13.23 -10.17
CA GLY A 52 -5.87 13.20 -11.63
C GLY A 52 -5.08 12.04 -12.26
N GLY A 53 -5.05 12.01 -13.59
CA GLY A 53 -4.35 10.98 -14.36
C GLY A 53 -2.83 11.16 -14.30
N PRO A 54 -2.04 10.11 -14.01
CA PRO A 54 -0.58 10.23 -13.97
C PRO A 54 0.04 10.70 -15.30
N LEU A 55 -0.52 10.26 -16.43
CA LEU A 55 0.00 10.58 -17.77
C LEU A 55 -0.32 12.02 -18.24
N THR A 56 -1.23 12.72 -17.56
CA THR A 56 -1.58 14.11 -17.89
C THR A 56 -0.73 15.12 -17.12
N ARG A 57 0.12 14.66 -16.18
CA ARG A 57 1.04 15.54 -15.45
C ARG A 57 2.10 16.14 -16.40
N PRO A 58 2.44 17.44 -16.31
CA PRO A 58 3.48 18.03 -17.14
C PRO A 58 4.84 17.33 -16.95
N ALA A 59 5.52 16.97 -18.04
CA ALA A 59 6.76 16.19 -18.00
C ALA A 59 7.91 16.96 -17.31
N GLU A 60 8.02 18.26 -17.56
CA GLU A 60 9.02 19.13 -16.91
C GLU A 60 8.87 19.17 -15.39
N LYS A 61 7.62 19.14 -14.88
CA LYS A 61 7.37 19.07 -13.43
C LYS A 61 7.86 17.75 -12.85
N VAL A 62 7.64 16.64 -13.57
CA VAL A 62 8.13 15.32 -13.15
C VAL A 62 9.67 15.30 -13.16
N ALA A 63 10.32 15.85 -14.19
CA ALA A 63 11.78 15.95 -14.22
C ALA A 63 12.33 16.82 -13.06
N LEU A 64 11.65 17.93 -12.73
CA LEU A 64 12.00 18.73 -11.55
C LEU A 64 11.86 17.92 -10.24
N GLU A 65 10.84 17.09 -10.12
CA GLU A 65 10.63 16.19 -8.97
C GLU A 65 11.72 15.11 -8.88
N VAL A 66 12.19 14.60 -10.02
CA VAL A 66 13.36 13.71 -10.09
C VAL A 66 14.63 14.42 -9.64
N ARG A 67 14.87 15.64 -10.12
CA ARG A 67 16.00 16.48 -9.69
C ARG A 67 15.98 16.76 -8.18
N ARG A 68 14.78 16.89 -7.60
CA ARG A 68 14.57 17.10 -6.17
C ARG A 68 14.55 15.81 -5.35
N ARG A 69 14.78 14.65 -5.98
CA ARG A 69 14.78 13.32 -5.34
C ARG A 69 13.44 12.94 -4.70
N LEU A 70 12.35 13.53 -5.18
CA LEU A 70 10.98 13.17 -4.75
C LEU A 70 10.45 11.96 -5.53
N VAL A 71 10.93 11.80 -6.76
CA VAL A 71 10.58 10.71 -7.67
C VAL A 71 11.87 10.11 -8.22
N THR A 72 11.93 8.78 -8.37
CA THR A 72 13.07 8.12 -9.02
C THR A 72 12.92 8.19 -10.53
N ILE A 73 14.02 8.08 -11.29
CA ILE A 73 13.96 8.00 -12.77
C ILE A 73 13.03 6.86 -13.22
N GLN A 74 13.15 5.70 -12.57
CA GLN A 74 12.27 4.56 -12.82
C GLN A 74 10.80 4.87 -12.49
N GLY A 75 10.55 5.56 -11.37
CA GLY A 75 9.20 5.99 -11.00
C GLY A 75 8.60 7.00 -11.98
N ALA A 76 9.41 7.88 -12.56
CA ALA A 76 8.97 8.79 -13.63
C ALA A 76 8.52 8.03 -14.88
N TYR A 77 9.30 7.02 -15.28
CA TYR A 77 9.02 6.15 -16.42
C TYR A 77 7.75 5.32 -16.21
N GLU A 78 7.68 4.52 -15.14
CA GLU A 78 6.60 3.56 -14.91
C GLU A 78 5.25 4.21 -14.57
N ASN A 79 5.27 5.31 -13.81
CA ASN A 79 4.03 5.90 -13.30
C ASN A 79 3.50 7.03 -14.18
N TYR A 80 4.39 7.94 -14.57
CA TYR A 80 4.03 9.17 -15.27
C TYR A 80 4.27 9.08 -16.79
N GLY A 81 4.90 8.00 -17.25
CA GLY A 81 5.29 7.83 -18.65
C GLY A 81 6.28 8.89 -19.09
N VAL A 82 7.13 9.39 -18.20
CA VAL A 82 8.12 10.45 -18.49
C VAL A 82 9.50 9.82 -18.57
N VAL A 83 10.18 10.01 -19.69
CA VAL A 83 11.56 9.57 -19.89
C VAL A 83 12.48 10.73 -19.53
N VAL A 84 13.32 10.51 -18.51
CA VAL A 84 14.30 11.47 -18.01
C VAL A 84 15.70 10.96 -18.31
N ASP A 85 16.56 11.82 -18.86
CA ASP A 85 17.95 11.46 -19.12
C ASP A 85 18.73 11.36 -17.79
N PRO A 86 19.43 10.25 -17.52
CA PRO A 86 20.18 10.09 -16.27
C PRO A 86 21.41 11.01 -16.16
N GLY A 87 21.93 11.53 -17.27
CA GLY A 87 23.12 12.38 -17.29
C GLY A 87 22.87 13.82 -16.83
N ASP A 88 21.78 14.43 -17.31
CA ASP A 88 21.46 15.84 -17.04
C ASP A 88 20.08 16.05 -16.37
N LEU A 89 19.29 14.99 -16.22
CA LEU A 89 17.94 15.02 -15.67
C LEU A 89 16.95 15.87 -16.49
N SER A 90 17.19 16.01 -17.79
CA SER A 90 16.28 16.63 -18.76
C SER A 90 15.20 15.65 -19.25
N VAL A 91 14.11 16.20 -19.80
CA VAL A 91 13.02 15.39 -20.37
C VAL A 91 13.36 15.02 -21.81
N ARG A 92 13.21 13.74 -22.16
CA ARG A 92 13.21 13.30 -23.55
C ARG A 92 11.80 13.35 -24.12
N GLU A 93 11.49 14.42 -24.84
CA GLU A 93 10.12 14.75 -25.25
C GLU A 93 9.50 13.70 -26.19
N GLU A 94 10.24 13.30 -27.23
CA GLU A 94 9.75 12.32 -28.22
C GLU A 94 9.49 10.95 -27.58
N GLU A 95 10.44 10.48 -26.77
CA GLU A 95 10.31 9.20 -26.04
C GLU A 95 9.15 9.25 -25.04
N THR A 96 8.99 10.37 -24.33
CA THR A 96 7.88 10.60 -23.40
C THR A 96 6.53 10.58 -24.10
N ALA A 97 6.42 11.23 -25.27
CA ALA A 97 5.19 11.23 -26.05
C ALA A 97 4.82 9.82 -26.56
N ALA A 98 5.80 9.08 -27.07
CA ALA A 98 5.60 7.70 -27.53
C ALA A 98 5.19 6.78 -26.37
N LEU A 99 5.87 6.88 -25.22
CA LEU A 99 5.57 6.09 -24.04
C LEU A 99 4.16 6.36 -23.51
N ARG A 100 3.79 7.65 -23.37
CA ARG A 100 2.43 8.02 -22.93
C ARG A 100 1.36 7.50 -23.87
N LYS A 101 1.56 7.59 -25.18
CA LYS A 101 0.61 7.05 -26.17
C LYS A 101 0.42 5.54 -25.99
N SER A 102 1.50 4.79 -25.81
CA SER A 102 1.47 3.34 -25.56
C SER A 102 0.74 3.02 -24.25
N MET A 103 1.09 3.70 -23.16
CA MET A 103 0.48 3.49 -21.84
C MET A 103 -1.02 3.86 -21.82
N MET A 104 -1.43 4.91 -22.55
CA MET A 104 -2.83 5.29 -22.69
C MET A 104 -3.62 4.21 -23.43
N ALA A 105 -3.08 3.66 -24.52
CA ALA A 105 -3.71 2.57 -25.25
C ALA A 105 -3.86 1.31 -24.38
N ALA A 106 -2.82 0.93 -23.63
CA ALA A 106 -2.86 -0.19 -22.70
C ALA A 106 -3.91 0.01 -21.59
N ARG A 107 -3.98 1.21 -20.99
CA ARG A 107 -5.00 1.54 -19.98
C ARG A 107 -6.42 1.51 -20.53
N ALA A 108 -6.63 2.01 -21.74
CA ALA A 108 -7.94 1.98 -22.41
C ALA A 108 -8.41 0.54 -22.69
N ALA A 109 -7.48 -0.37 -23.00
CA ALA A 109 -7.79 -1.79 -23.16
C ALA A 109 -8.15 -2.46 -21.82
N ALA A 110 -7.41 -2.17 -20.74
CA ALA A 110 -7.61 -2.77 -19.42
C ALA A 110 -8.90 -2.30 -18.71
N SER A 111 -9.32 -1.05 -18.92
CA SER A 111 -10.49 -0.46 -18.24
C SER A 111 -11.83 -1.15 -18.57
N LYS A 112 -11.89 -2.03 -19.58
CA LYS A 112 -13.13 -2.70 -20.00
C LYS A 112 -13.50 -3.93 -19.14
N THR A 113 -12.61 -4.39 -18.26
CA THR A 113 -12.74 -5.74 -17.67
C THR A 113 -13.14 -5.75 -16.19
N LEU A 114 -12.81 -4.73 -15.39
CA LEU A 114 -13.29 -4.56 -14.00
C LEU A 114 -13.18 -3.09 -13.56
N GLN A 115 -14.24 -2.54 -12.96
CA GLN A 115 -14.19 -1.18 -12.37
C GLN A 115 -13.49 -1.17 -10.99
N TYR A 116 -13.54 -2.29 -10.25
CA TYR A 116 -12.90 -2.43 -8.94
C TYR A 116 -12.19 -3.80 -8.83
N ASP A 117 -10.90 -3.77 -8.54
CA ASP A 117 -10.14 -4.97 -8.16
C ASP A 117 -10.52 -5.35 -6.72
N LYS A 118 -11.43 -6.33 -6.56
CA LYS A 118 -11.83 -6.85 -5.24
C LYS A 118 -10.74 -7.74 -4.59
N LYS A 119 -9.65 -8.06 -5.32
CA LYS A 119 -8.53 -8.92 -4.88
C LYS A 119 -8.98 -10.24 -4.24
N GLY A 120 -9.12 -11.30 -5.04
CA GLY A 120 -9.31 -12.68 -4.53
C GLY A 120 -10.49 -12.88 -3.56
N THR A 121 -10.54 -14.04 -2.90
CA THR A 121 -11.47 -14.30 -1.79
C THR A 121 -10.87 -13.89 -0.44
N ILE A 122 -11.69 -13.78 0.62
CA ILE A 122 -11.21 -13.46 1.97
C ILE A 122 -10.20 -14.52 2.46
N GLU A 123 -10.43 -15.79 2.13
CA GLU A 123 -9.55 -16.90 2.49
C GLU A 123 -8.18 -16.77 1.84
N GLU A 124 -8.15 -16.43 0.55
CA GLU A 124 -6.89 -16.18 -0.19
C GLU A 124 -6.13 -15.00 0.41
N LEU A 125 -6.83 -13.90 0.69
CA LEU A 125 -6.25 -12.71 1.33
C LEU A 125 -5.71 -13.00 2.73
N THR A 126 -6.41 -13.83 3.50
CA THR A 126 -6.00 -14.24 4.85
C THR A 126 -4.75 -15.09 4.79
N ALA A 127 -4.68 -16.03 3.85
CA ALA A 127 -3.53 -16.89 3.65
C ALA A 127 -2.29 -16.12 3.17
N SER A 128 -2.46 -15.08 2.34
CA SER A 128 -1.34 -14.28 1.83
C SER A 128 -0.88 -13.17 2.80
N CYS A 129 -1.68 -12.81 3.80
CA CYS A 129 -1.47 -11.65 4.67
C CYS A 129 -0.08 -11.58 5.30
N LEU A 130 0.39 -12.66 5.93
CA LEU A 130 1.71 -12.68 6.58
C LEU A 130 2.85 -12.48 5.58
N LYS A 131 2.76 -13.15 4.42
CA LYS A 131 3.76 -13.05 3.35
C LYS A 131 3.78 -11.64 2.74
N GLU A 132 2.61 -11.02 2.57
CA GLU A 132 2.48 -9.71 1.92
C GLU A 132 2.76 -8.53 2.84
N THR A 133 2.44 -8.63 4.13
CA THR A 133 2.44 -7.50 5.06
C THR A 133 3.44 -7.66 6.20
N GLY A 134 3.93 -8.88 6.45
CA GLY A 134 4.72 -9.21 7.63
C GLY A 134 3.89 -9.32 8.92
N LEU A 135 2.58 -9.10 8.85
CA LEU A 135 1.67 -9.15 9.99
C LEU A 135 0.72 -10.36 9.88
N PRO A 136 0.33 -10.98 11.00
CA PRO A 136 -0.64 -12.06 11.00
C PRO A 136 -1.99 -11.54 10.50
N ALA A 137 -2.77 -12.43 9.88
CA ALA A 137 -4.10 -12.08 9.40
C ALA A 137 -5.00 -11.59 10.55
N PRO A 138 -5.83 -10.57 10.31
CA PRO A 138 -6.75 -10.08 11.32
C PRO A 138 -7.75 -11.17 11.68
N ARG A 139 -8.07 -11.28 12.97
CA ARG A 139 -9.14 -12.15 13.43
C ARG A 139 -10.49 -11.46 13.26
N PRO A 140 -11.55 -12.18 12.90
CA PRO A 140 -12.88 -11.61 12.81
C PRO A 140 -13.38 -11.14 14.18
N GLN A 141 -14.20 -10.09 14.18
CA GLN A 141 -14.60 -9.41 15.42
C GLN A 141 -15.42 -10.31 16.34
N TRP A 142 -16.19 -11.25 15.80
CA TRP A 142 -17.05 -12.14 16.58
C TRP A 142 -16.29 -13.22 17.37
N GLU A 143 -14.99 -13.43 17.10
CA GLU A 143 -14.12 -14.25 17.96
C GLU A 143 -13.69 -13.52 19.24
N LEU A 144 -13.80 -12.19 19.25
CA LEU A 144 -13.49 -11.38 20.42
C LEU A 144 -14.73 -11.29 21.31
N GLU A 145 -14.52 -11.30 22.62
CA GLU A 145 -15.56 -10.93 23.56
C GLU A 145 -15.63 -9.40 23.63
N PRO A 146 -16.73 -8.79 23.15
CA PRO A 146 -16.84 -7.34 23.13
C PRO A 146 -16.99 -6.80 24.57
N TYR A 147 -16.65 -5.52 24.77
CA TYR A 147 -16.75 -4.87 26.09
C TYR A 147 -17.28 -3.44 25.96
N GLY A 148 -17.90 -2.93 27.03
CA GLY A 148 -18.30 -1.51 27.13
C GLY A 148 -19.80 -1.25 26.94
N PRO A 149 -20.22 0.03 27.04
CA PRO A 149 -21.63 0.41 27.16
C PRO A 149 -22.45 0.20 25.88
N HIS A 150 -21.81 0.15 24.72
CA HIS A 150 -22.49 -0.06 23.43
C HIS A 150 -23.12 -1.46 23.30
N LEU A 151 -22.69 -2.42 24.12
CA LEU A 151 -23.30 -3.75 24.21
C LEU A 151 -24.70 -3.75 24.81
N SER A 152 -25.15 -2.64 25.39
CA SER A 152 -26.53 -2.51 25.85
C SER A 152 -27.54 -2.46 24.70
N LEU A 153 -27.09 -2.07 23.49
CA LEU A 153 -27.93 -1.94 22.31
C LEU A 153 -28.34 -3.33 21.75
N PRO A 154 -29.63 -3.61 21.56
CA PRO A 154 -30.11 -4.88 21.01
C PRO A 154 -29.46 -5.25 19.67
N CYS A 155 -29.36 -4.28 18.75
CA CYS A 155 -28.76 -4.49 17.43
C CYS A 155 -27.31 -5.00 17.49
N VAL A 156 -26.54 -4.60 18.51
CA VAL A 156 -25.16 -5.05 18.69
C VAL A 156 -25.14 -6.49 19.21
N LYS A 157 -25.96 -6.80 20.22
CA LYS A 157 -26.06 -8.16 20.78
C LYS A 157 -26.50 -9.17 19.72
N ASP A 158 -27.56 -8.83 18.99
CA ASP A 158 -28.14 -9.70 17.96
C ASP A 158 -27.15 -9.92 16.82
N TRP A 159 -26.41 -8.86 16.44
CA TRP A 159 -25.37 -8.98 15.42
C TRP A 159 -24.23 -9.92 15.87
N TYR A 160 -23.69 -9.75 17.09
CA TYR A 160 -22.61 -10.63 17.58
C TYR A 160 -23.07 -12.08 17.72
N ALA A 161 -24.29 -12.33 18.23
CA ALA A 161 -24.85 -13.67 18.33
C ALA A 161 -24.94 -14.34 16.95
N ARG A 162 -25.54 -13.64 15.97
CA ARG A 162 -25.65 -14.11 14.59
C ARG A 162 -24.29 -14.39 13.96
N MET A 163 -23.30 -13.52 14.14
CA MET A 163 -21.98 -13.68 13.54
C MET A 163 -21.15 -14.81 14.19
N LYS A 164 -21.32 -15.05 15.51
CA LYS A 164 -20.69 -16.19 16.20
C LYS A 164 -21.17 -17.54 15.65
N GLU A 165 -22.42 -17.62 15.18
CA GLU A 165 -22.98 -18.80 14.54
C GLU A 165 -22.62 -18.90 13.06
N ALA A 166 -22.87 -17.84 12.27
CA ALA A 166 -22.69 -17.85 10.82
C ALA A 166 -21.22 -17.90 10.37
N LYS A 167 -20.30 -17.29 11.15
CA LYS A 167 -18.83 -17.28 10.92
C LYS A 167 -18.40 -16.95 9.48
N GLY A 168 -19.12 -16.05 8.81
CA GLY A 168 -18.83 -15.67 7.43
C GLY A 168 -19.47 -14.34 7.04
N TRP A 169 -18.94 -13.73 5.97
CA TRP A 169 -19.49 -12.53 5.38
C TRP A 169 -20.32 -12.90 4.15
N GLU A 170 -21.62 -12.59 4.15
CA GLU A 170 -22.40 -12.58 2.91
C GLU A 170 -22.11 -11.26 2.18
N LEU A 171 -21.16 -11.30 1.24
CA LEU A 171 -20.86 -10.15 0.39
C LEU A 171 -21.88 -10.10 -0.74
N GLN A 172 -22.51 -8.94 -0.94
CA GLN A 172 -23.32 -8.71 -2.13
C GLN A 172 -22.43 -8.83 -3.39
N PRO A 173 -22.93 -9.45 -4.47
CA PRO A 173 -22.15 -9.74 -5.68
C PRO A 173 -21.44 -8.51 -6.27
#